data_AF-A0A3D3EWX0-F1
#
_entry.id   AF-A0A3D3EWX0-F1
#
_cell.length_a   1.000
_cell.length_b   1.000
_cell.length_c   1.000
_cell.angle_alpha   90.00
_cell.angle_beta   90.00
_cell.angle_gamma   90.00
#
_symmetry.space_group_name_H-M   'P 1'
#
loop_
_entity.id
_entity.type
_entity.pdbx_description
1 polymer ?
#
loop_
_entity_poly.entity_id
_entity_poly.type
_entity_poly.pdbx_seq_one_letter_code
_entity_poly.pdbx_strand_id
1 'polypeptide(L)'
;MEITFRNVPSAGSRHPIECFLDVHRVNGIKNGLYYYHPIKHCLILIEEGAGIQQKIFEGCLRQEMVGKAAVNFIYTAVPYRTSWRYGQRGYRYLYLDAGHIGQNLHLASEAIGGGC
;
A
#
# COMPACT_ATOMS: atom_id res chain seq x y z
N MET A 1 9.75 -23.21 -5.44
CA MET A 1 9.81 -21.74 -5.34
C MET A 1 8.50 -21.22 -5.90
N GLU A 2 7.58 -20.79 -5.04
CA GLU A 2 6.25 -20.39 -5.47
C GLU A 2 6.33 -18.98 -6.08
N ILE A 3 5.83 -18.82 -7.30
CA ILE A 3 5.84 -17.56 -8.05
C ILE A 3 4.41 -17.03 -8.06
N THR A 4 4.22 -15.78 -7.67
CA THR A 4 2.92 -15.11 -7.81
C THR A 4 3.01 -14.11 -8.95
N PHE A 5 2.01 -14.11 -9.83
CA PHE A 5 1.86 -13.07 -10.84
C PHE A 5 0.95 -11.98 -10.28
N ARG A 6 1.38 -10.73 -10.38
CA ARG A 6 0.60 -9.55 -9.99
C ARG A 6 0.49 -8.60 -11.19
N ASN A 7 -0.45 -7.68 -11.11
CA ASN A 7 -0.65 -6.59 -12.07
C ASN A 7 0.47 -5.53 -12.06
N VAL A 8 1.47 -5.69 -11.19
CA VAL A 8 2.64 -4.81 -11.07
C VAL A 8 3.92 -5.62 -11.28
N PRO A 9 4.86 -5.15 -12.10
CA PRO A 9 6.15 -5.80 -12.24
C PRO A 9 6.96 -5.67 -10.94
N SER A 10 7.74 -6.70 -10.63
CA SER A 10 8.64 -6.75 -9.48
C SER A 10 9.95 -7.41 -9.86
N ALA A 11 11.08 -6.93 -9.33
CA ALA A 11 12.40 -7.47 -9.64
C ALA A 11 12.51 -8.98 -9.31
N GLY A 12 12.48 -9.83 -10.34
CA GLY A 12 12.49 -11.28 -10.19
C GLY A 12 11.23 -11.86 -9.55
N SER A 13 10.08 -11.19 -9.74
CA SER A 13 8.73 -11.60 -9.28
C SER A 13 8.69 -11.88 -7.77
N ARG A 14 9.33 -11.01 -6.98
CA ARG A 14 9.48 -11.19 -5.53
C ARG A 14 8.35 -10.56 -4.72
N HIS A 15 7.74 -9.50 -5.26
CA HIS A 15 6.63 -8.77 -4.65
C HIS A 15 6.87 -8.48 -3.15
N PRO A 16 7.92 -7.69 -2.84
CA PRO A 16 8.29 -7.37 -1.46
C PRO A 16 7.33 -6.40 -0.78
N ILE A 17 6.51 -5.70 -1.56
CA ILE A 17 5.61 -4.66 -1.08
C ILE A 17 4.32 -5.27 -0.54
N GLU A 18 3.96 -4.85 0.66
CA GLU A 18 2.68 -5.08 1.32
C GLU A 18 1.90 -3.75 1.35
N CYS A 19 0.57 -3.83 1.32
CA CYS A 19 -0.29 -2.66 1.25
C CYS A 19 -1.24 -2.62 2.45
N PHE A 20 -1.17 -1.50 3.18
CA PHE A 20 -2.11 -1.16 4.23
C PHE A 20 -3.00 -0.02 3.76
N LEU A 21 -4.23 0.01 4.23
CA LEU A 21 -5.21 1.02 3.88
C LEU A 21 -5.70 1.68 5.17
N ASP A 22 -5.49 2.98 5.26
CA ASP A 22 -6.07 3.81 6.30
C ASP A 22 -7.36 4.42 5.77
N VAL A 23 -8.50 3.88 6.21
CA VAL A 23 -9.84 4.17 5.67
C VAL A 23 -10.54 5.20 6.55
N HIS A 24 -11.02 6.29 5.91
CA HIS A 24 -11.64 7.44 6.60
C HIS A 24 -13.11 7.63 6.25
N ARG A 25 -13.47 7.51 4.96
CA ARG A 25 -14.82 7.81 4.47
C ARG A 25 -15.14 7.03 3.20
N VAL A 26 -15.26 5.71 3.34
CA VAL A 26 -15.63 4.81 2.24
C VAL A 26 -16.94 4.13 2.58
N ASN A 27 -17.95 4.32 1.75
CA ASN A 27 -19.27 3.73 1.96
C ASN A 27 -19.19 2.19 2.03
N GLY A 28 -19.77 1.60 3.07
CA GLY A 28 -19.77 0.14 3.27
C GLY A 28 -18.50 -0.43 3.91
N ILE A 29 -17.50 0.40 4.23
CA ILE A 29 -16.29 -0.02 4.95
C ILE A 29 -16.17 0.81 6.21
N LYS A 30 -15.92 0.15 7.36
CA LYS A 30 -15.73 0.85 8.62
C LYS A 30 -14.42 1.63 8.61
N ASN A 31 -14.39 2.76 9.32
CA ASN A 31 -13.17 3.53 9.48
C ASN A 31 -12.14 2.76 10.30
N GLY A 32 -10.91 2.73 9.83
CA GLY A 32 -9.82 2.01 10.50
C GLY A 32 -8.64 1.70 9.58
N LEU A 33 -7.69 0.98 10.15
CA LEU A 33 -6.51 0.47 9.44
C LEU A 33 -6.74 -0.97 9.00
N TYR A 34 -6.46 -1.24 7.73
CA TYR A 34 -6.64 -2.54 7.10
C TYR A 34 -5.34 -3.01 6.45
N TYR A 35 -5.13 -4.32 6.42
CA TYR A 35 -4.18 -4.96 5.51
C TYR A 35 -4.91 -5.49 4.29
N TYR A 36 -4.38 -5.22 3.09
CA TYR A 36 -4.87 -5.83 1.86
C TYR A 36 -4.16 -7.16 1.61
N HIS A 37 -4.91 -8.26 1.62
CA HIS A 37 -4.40 -9.58 1.30
C HIS A 37 -4.49 -9.82 -0.21
N PRO A 38 -3.38 -9.80 -0.96
CA PRO A 38 -3.41 -9.81 -2.43
C PRO A 38 -3.93 -11.12 -3.04
N ILE A 39 -3.63 -12.27 -2.41
CA ILE A 39 -4.05 -13.59 -2.93
C ILE A 39 -5.55 -13.84 -2.70
N LYS A 40 -6.05 -13.55 -1.49
CA LYS A 40 -7.47 -13.71 -1.14
C LYS A 40 -8.35 -12.57 -1.64
N HIS A 41 -7.73 -11.50 -2.14
CA HIS A 41 -8.41 -10.27 -2.57
C HIS A 41 -9.40 -9.74 -1.53
N CYS A 42 -8.92 -9.55 -0.30
CA CYS A 42 -9.76 -9.08 0.79
C CYS A 42 -9.02 -8.09 1.71
N LEU A 43 -9.80 -7.30 2.44
CA LEU A 43 -9.31 -6.41 3.48
C LEU A 43 -9.43 -7.10 4.83
N ILE A 44 -8.35 -7.07 5.61
CA ILE A 44 -8.29 -7.58 6.97
C ILE A 44 -8.19 -6.38 7.90
N LEU A 45 -9.22 -6.18 8.73
CA LEU A 45 -9.24 -5.11 9.74
C LEU A 45 -8.16 -5.38 10.79
N ILE A 46 -7.31 -4.39 11.03
CA ILE A 46 -6.25 -4.43 12.04
C ILE A 46 -6.68 -3.63 13.27
N GLU A 47 -7.14 -2.40 13.05
CA GLU A 47 -7.53 -1.48 14.11
C GLU A 47 -8.75 -0.68 13.63
N GLU A 48 -9.82 -0.68 14.42
CA GLU A 48 -11.04 0.09 14.16
C GLU A 48 -11.00 1.45 14.87
N GLY A 49 -11.62 2.46 14.28
CA GLY A 49 -11.86 3.75 14.92
C GLY A 49 -10.78 4.80 14.65
N ALA A 50 -11.10 6.06 14.99
CA ALA A 50 -10.39 7.29 14.56
C ALA A 50 -8.97 7.48 15.13
N GLY A 51 -8.58 6.70 16.13
CA GLY A 51 -7.30 6.88 16.83
C GLY A 51 -6.09 6.61 15.95
N ILE A 52 -6.19 5.63 15.04
CA ILE A 52 -5.09 5.27 14.15
C ILE A 52 -4.91 6.30 13.02
N GLN A 53 -6.00 6.85 12.49
CA GLN A 53 -5.99 7.92 11.47
C GLN A 53 -5.23 9.13 12.00
N GLN A 54 -5.49 9.53 13.26
CA GLN A 54 -4.82 10.68 13.86
C GLN A 54 -3.32 10.45 14.01
N LYS A 55 -2.89 9.25 14.43
CA LYS A 55 -1.47 8.89 14.50
C LYS A 55 -0.80 8.92 13.13
N ILE A 56 -1.48 8.43 12.08
CA ILE A 56 -0.97 8.46 10.70
C ILE A 56 -0.86 9.90 10.21
N PHE A 57 -1.88 10.72 10.42
CA PHE A 57 -1.85 12.14 10.07
C PHE A 57 -0.69 12.88 10.75
N GLU A 58 -0.46 12.63 12.05
CA GLU A 58 0.67 13.18 12.79
C GLU A 58 2.01 12.65 12.27
N GLY A 59 2.12 11.35 12.00
CA GLY A 59 3.32 10.71 11.43
C GLY A 59 3.65 11.21 10.02
N CYS A 60 2.65 11.63 9.25
CA CYS A 60 2.81 12.29 7.96
C CYS A 60 3.02 13.81 8.08
N LEU A 61 3.45 14.30 9.24
CA LEU A 61 3.74 15.72 9.50
C LEU A 61 2.54 16.64 9.27
N ARG A 62 1.32 16.14 9.55
CA ARG A 62 0.05 16.89 9.44
C ARG A 62 -0.24 17.41 8.04
N GLN A 63 0.20 16.69 7.01
CA GLN A 63 -0.14 17.03 5.62
C GLN A 63 -1.66 16.90 5.40
N GLU A 64 -2.31 18.00 5.03
CA GLU A 64 -3.77 18.05 4.90
C GLU A 64 -4.35 17.00 3.95
N MET A 65 -3.62 16.67 2.88
CA MET A 65 -4.05 15.65 1.92
C MET A 65 -4.29 14.29 2.59
N VAL A 66 -3.49 13.93 3.60
CA VAL A 66 -3.61 12.66 4.33
C VAL A 66 -4.85 12.66 5.22
N GLY A 67 -5.16 13.78 5.87
CA GLY A 67 -6.34 13.93 6.71
C GLY A 67 -7.65 14.10 5.93
N LYS A 68 -7.57 14.58 4.68
CA LYS A 68 -8.72 14.80 3.80
C LYS A 68 -8.94 13.67 2.78
N ALA A 69 -8.02 12.72 2.65
CA ALA A 69 -8.20 11.59 1.75
C ALA A 69 -9.39 10.71 2.19
N ALA A 70 -10.05 10.05 1.23
CA ALA A 70 -11.06 9.04 1.57
C ALA A 70 -10.41 7.76 2.13
N VAL A 71 -9.25 7.43 1.58
CA VAL A 71 -8.39 6.31 1.97
C VAL A 71 -6.93 6.68 1.66
N ASN A 72 -6.01 6.38 2.59
CA ASN A 72 -4.58 6.48 2.35
C ASN A 72 -3.99 5.08 2.10
N PHE A 73 -3.28 4.91 0.99
CA PHE A 73 -2.55 3.68 0.68
C PHE A 73 -1.14 3.75 1.25
N ILE A 74 -0.81 2.85 2.17
CA ILE A 74 0.47 2.82 2.89
C ILE A 74 1.24 1.59 2.42
N TYR A 75 2.31 1.82 1.66
CA TYR A 75 3.19 0.76 1.19
C TYR A 75 4.29 0.48 2.20
N THR A 76 4.38 -0.77 2.64
CA THR A 76 5.51 -1.27 3.43
C THR A 76 6.26 -2.33 2.65
N ALA A 77 7.51 -2.60 3.03
CA ALA A 77 8.32 -3.60 2.35
C ALA A 77 8.79 -4.65 3.34
N VAL A 78 8.87 -5.91 2.88
CA VAL A 78 9.61 -6.98 3.55
C VAL A 78 10.98 -7.09 2.85
N PRO A 79 12.03 -6.42 3.34
CA PRO A 79 13.26 -6.23 2.57
C PRO A 79 13.93 -7.55 2.17
N TYR A 80 13.85 -8.55 3.05
CA TYR A 80 14.47 -9.86 2.86
C TYR A 80 13.99 -10.60 1.60
N ARG A 81 12.74 -10.38 1.15
CA ARG A 81 12.21 -11.00 -0.09
C ARG A 81 13.01 -10.62 -1.33
N THR A 82 13.68 -9.47 -1.29
CA THR A 82 14.48 -8.93 -2.40
C THR A 82 15.97 -8.95 -2.08
N SER A 83 16.36 -8.56 -0.86
CA SER A 83 17.78 -8.40 -0.50
C SER A 83 18.55 -9.71 -0.44
N TRP A 84 17.93 -10.85 -0.13
CA TRP A 84 18.66 -12.13 -0.14
C TRP A 84 19.23 -12.46 -1.53
N ARG A 85 18.53 -12.08 -2.61
CA ARG A 85 18.93 -12.36 -4.00
C ARG A 85 19.82 -11.27 -4.59
N TYR A 86 19.60 -10.01 -4.20
CA TYR A 86 20.23 -8.85 -4.84
C TYR A 86 21.16 -8.06 -3.92
N GLY A 87 21.39 -8.55 -2.69
CA GLY A 87 22.19 -7.87 -1.67
C GLY A 87 21.72 -6.44 -1.42
N GLN A 88 22.68 -5.53 -1.28
CA GLN A 88 22.45 -4.09 -1.09
C GLN A 88 21.65 -3.45 -2.23
N ARG A 89 21.79 -3.95 -3.47
CA ARG A 89 21.04 -3.44 -4.62
C ARG A 89 19.53 -3.72 -4.49
N GLY A 90 19.15 -4.74 -3.72
CA GLY A 90 17.76 -5.07 -3.46
C GLY A 90 16.95 -3.91 -2.89
N TYR A 91 17.58 -3.01 -2.13
CA TYR A 91 16.91 -1.84 -1.57
C TYR A 91 16.40 -0.87 -2.64
N ARG A 92 17.17 -0.69 -3.73
CA ARG A 92 16.75 0.13 -4.89
C ARG A 92 15.53 -0.46 -5.58
N TYR A 93 15.44 -1.79 -5.63
CA TYR A 93 14.29 -2.47 -6.23
C TYR A 93 13.02 -2.35 -5.39
N LEU A 94 13.13 -2.19 -4.06
CA LEU A 94 11.95 -1.89 -3.23
C LEU A 94 11.28 -0.59 -3.67
N TYR A 95 12.08 0.46 -3.91
CA TYR A 95 11.56 1.74 -4.37
C TYR A 95 10.99 1.69 -5.79
N LEU A 96 11.63 0.95 -6.71
CA LEU A 96 11.09 0.74 -8.06
C LEU A 96 9.75 0.00 -8.01
N ASP A 97 9.66 -1.07 -7.22
CA ASP A 97 8.43 -1.84 -7.05
C ASP A 97 7.31 -0.96 -6.46
N ALA A 98 7.63 -0.12 -5.47
CA ALA A 98 6.68 0.85 -4.91
C ALA A 98 6.22 1.89 -5.96
N GLY A 99 7.14 2.39 -6.80
CA GLY A 99 6.82 3.31 -7.89
C GLY A 99 5.88 2.71 -8.94
N HIS A 100 6.11 1.45 -9.33
CA HIS A 100 5.20 0.74 -10.23
C HIS A 100 3.78 0.61 -9.65
N ILE A 101 3.69 0.28 -8.36
CA ILE A 101 2.38 0.19 -7.67
C ILE A 101 1.72 1.58 -7.62
N GLY A 102 2.48 2.61 -7.29
CA GLY A 102 1.99 3.99 -7.25
C GLY A 102 1.41 4.45 -8.58
N GLN A 103 2.12 4.24 -9.69
CA GLN A 103 1.62 4.62 -11.01
C GLN A 103 0.35 3.85 -11.39
N ASN A 104 0.29 2.54 -11.09
CA ASN A 104 -0.92 1.77 -11.33
C ASN A 104 -2.10 2.25 -10.49
N LEU A 105 -1.87 2.69 -9.25
CA LEU A 105 -2.92 3.27 -8.41
C LEU A 105 -3.44 4.58 -9.01
N HIS A 106 -2.55 5.47 -9.47
CA HIS A 106 -2.96 6.71 -10.14
C HIS A 106 -3.83 6.44 -11.38
N LEU A 107 -3.41 5.50 -12.23
CA LEU A 107 -4.17 5.13 -13.42
C LEU A 107 -5.53 4.48 -13.08
N ALA A 108 -5.57 3.63 -12.06
CA ALA A 108 -6.80 2.98 -11.62
C ALA A 108 -7.78 3.99 -11.00
N SER A 109 -7.28 4.96 -10.23
CA SER A 109 -8.08 6.05 -9.67
C SER A 109 -8.67 6.93 -10.76
N GLU A 110 -7.84 7.37 -11.71
CA GLU A 110 -8.30 8.17 -12.86
C GLU A 110 -9.40 7.44 -13.66
N ALA A 111 -9.23 6.14 -13.91
CA ALA A 111 -10.19 5.34 -14.66
C ALA A 111 -11.58 5.26 -14.00
N ILE A 112 -11.68 5.48 -12.68
CA ILE A 112 -12.95 5.51 -11.93
C ILE A 112 -13.39 6.93 -11.57
N GLY A 113 -12.70 7.97 -12.09
CA GLY A 113 -12.95 9.38 -11.75
C GLY A 113 -12.57 9.75 -10.32
N GLY A 114 -11.69 8.97 -9.69
CA GLY A 114 -11.13 9.22 -8.37
C GLY A 114 -9.99 10.23 -8.43
N GLY A 115 -9.78 10.94 -7.32
CA GLY A 115 -8.59 11.78 -7.11
C GLY A 115 -7.45 10.98 -6.47
N CYS A 116 -6.21 11.31 -6.82
CA CYS A 116 -5.00 10.82 -6.18
C CYS A 116 -4.02 11.95 -5.91
#